data_AF-A0A6M4JFJ4-F1
#
_entry.id   AF-A0A6M4JFJ4-F1
#
_cell.length_a   1.000
_cell.length_b   1.000
_cell.length_c   1.000
_cell.angle_alpha   90.00
_cell.angle_beta   90.00
_cell.angle_gamma   90.00
#
_symmetry.space_group_name_H-M   'P 1'
#
loop_
_entity.id
_entity.type
_entity.pdbx_description
1 polymer ?
#
loop_
_entity_poly.entity_id
_entity_poly.type
_entity_poly.pdbx_seq_one_letter_code
_entity_poly.pdbx_strand_id
1 'polypeptide(L)'
;MATKKTLFAKFYLAEKFDKDRNMSFNLKKQNLKTHNNFATFELALNAFIEKASKTKSPAKVWFHRDGCFRGSATVEQCMVILGRVKEEKIEDKDVIEFINREDLVDKVPTKKTKPLTLEQFNKLIDNSKLYIELNGNNLPILINSKSIKSTADVNVNVLWIAVNGDKKATVEYTLEKDKFVSQPRIAKFIYFNLTSETEFLYESDDLITEEQFRELIKSAQVYAKTKKNMTALDLHSCCIKSDNEDLNFVVEEINVQGLEHTFFKGHFSKDNLISSDITGVFDFRKLDDNTEIIYAEDSFVPSITEEEFNNLVSLSSIYADITDNNDAILFQTKQFKSDSVLDLKIEQINAINKETAFVTYHFEKGEFKSESNSVKFDLAESILGDTKLLPFNDNQTLTMTRTRTVDVEPAKTPAPKRQNDLLFWLFLIILLLIIVGGIYVIAHWVVNYVN
;
A
#
# COMPACT_ATOMS: atom_id res chain seq x y z
N MET A 1 -38.62 -15.32 -52.83
CA MET A 1 -37.88 -15.74 -54.04
C MET A 1 -36.46 -16.09 -53.62
N ALA A 2 -36.03 -17.34 -53.78
CA ALA A 2 -34.64 -17.72 -53.46
C ALA A 2 -33.71 -17.10 -54.51
N THR A 3 -32.88 -16.14 -54.10
CA THR A 3 -31.84 -15.56 -54.94
C THR A 3 -30.88 -16.67 -55.35
N LYS A 4 -30.84 -16.97 -56.65
CA LYS A 4 -29.95 -17.97 -57.23
C LYS A 4 -28.50 -17.59 -56.88
N LYS A 5 -27.86 -18.37 -56.01
CA LYS A 5 -26.51 -18.11 -55.49
C LYS A 5 -25.52 -18.10 -56.65
N THR A 6 -25.03 -16.92 -57.04
CA THR A 6 -24.02 -16.78 -58.08
C THR A 6 -22.76 -17.53 -57.66
N LEU A 7 -22.39 -18.55 -58.42
CA LEU A 7 -21.16 -19.31 -58.21
C LEU A 7 -19.98 -18.53 -58.79
N PHE A 8 -19.11 -18.04 -57.91
CA PHE A 8 -17.86 -17.40 -58.31
C PHE A 8 -16.77 -18.43 -58.57
N ALA A 9 -15.99 -18.24 -59.63
CA ALA A 9 -14.70 -18.89 -59.79
C ALA A 9 -13.74 -18.36 -58.72
N LYS A 10 -13.29 -19.23 -57.81
CA LYS A 10 -12.50 -18.81 -56.66
C LYS A 10 -11.00 -18.88 -56.90
N PHE A 11 -10.31 -17.82 -56.49
CA PHE A 11 -8.86 -17.72 -56.48
C PHE A 11 -8.37 -17.38 -55.07
N TYR A 12 -7.17 -17.82 -54.73
CA TYR A 12 -6.52 -17.55 -53.45
C TYR A 12 -5.21 -16.84 -53.74
N LEU A 13 -4.99 -15.69 -53.12
CA LEU A 13 -3.74 -14.94 -53.16
C LEU A 13 -3.21 -14.90 -51.73
N ALA A 14 -2.12 -15.59 -51.48
CA ALA A 14 -1.51 -15.72 -50.16
C ALA A 14 -0.08 -15.20 -50.20
N GLU A 15 0.30 -14.41 -49.19
CA GLU A 15 1.72 -14.12 -48.97
C GLU A 15 2.46 -15.39 -48.52
N LYS A 16 3.75 -15.44 -48.81
CA LYS A 16 4.63 -16.50 -48.34
C LYS A 16 6.04 -15.95 -48.18
N PHE A 17 6.65 -16.28 -47.04
CA PHE A 17 8.05 -16.05 -46.79
C PHE A 17 8.85 -17.32 -47.10
N ASP A 18 9.99 -17.17 -47.77
CA ASP A 18 10.98 -18.24 -47.87
C ASP A 18 11.85 -18.33 -46.59
N LYS A 19 12.87 -19.19 -46.61
CA LYS A 19 13.76 -19.39 -45.46
C LYS A 19 14.60 -18.15 -45.12
N ASP A 20 14.84 -17.29 -46.10
CA ASP A 20 15.64 -16.07 -45.98
C ASP A 20 14.74 -14.85 -45.70
N ARG A 21 13.45 -15.08 -45.44
CA ARG A 21 12.41 -14.06 -45.23
C ARG A 21 12.18 -13.16 -46.44
N ASN A 22 12.53 -13.60 -47.65
CA ASN A 22 12.05 -12.93 -48.86
C ASN A 22 10.57 -13.25 -49.03
N MET A 23 9.81 -12.20 -49.30
CA MET A 23 8.37 -12.31 -49.45
C MET A 23 7.98 -12.52 -50.91
N SER A 24 6.96 -13.33 -51.12
CA SER A 24 6.36 -13.59 -52.43
C SER A 24 4.86 -13.84 -52.29
N PHE A 25 4.13 -13.81 -53.41
CA PHE A 25 2.69 -14.02 -53.45
C PHE A 25 2.34 -15.23 -54.29
N ASN A 26 1.57 -16.15 -53.71
CA ASN A 26 1.08 -17.34 -54.39
C ASN A 26 -0.37 -17.15 -54.83
N LEU A 27 -0.60 -17.17 -56.15
CA LEU A 27 -1.92 -17.18 -56.74
C LEU A 27 -2.33 -18.60 -57.13
N LYS A 28 -3.46 -19.08 -56.58
CA LYS A 28 -4.00 -20.42 -56.82
C LYS A 28 -5.48 -20.36 -57.18
N LYS A 29 -5.89 -21.04 -58.26
CA LYS A 29 -7.31 -21.24 -58.56
C LYS A 29 -7.86 -22.42 -57.75
N GLN A 30 -9.08 -22.31 -57.23
CA GLN A 30 -9.73 -23.39 -56.50
C GLN A 30 -9.79 -24.66 -57.34
N ASN A 31 -9.61 -25.82 -56.68
CA ASN A 31 -9.56 -27.15 -57.28
C ASN A 31 -8.35 -27.44 -58.18
N LEU A 32 -7.39 -26.52 -58.32
CA LEU A 32 -6.08 -26.82 -58.90
C LEU A 32 -5.06 -27.09 -57.79
N LYS A 33 -4.16 -28.05 -58.01
CA LYS A 33 -3.09 -28.35 -57.04
C LYS A 33 -1.93 -27.35 -57.14
N THR A 34 -1.69 -26.80 -58.32
CA THR A 34 -0.59 -25.89 -58.62
C THR A 34 -0.94 -24.44 -58.27
N HIS A 35 0.09 -23.67 -57.94
CA HIS A 35 0.02 -22.22 -57.72
C HIS A 35 1.11 -21.54 -58.56
N ASN A 36 0.90 -20.27 -58.89
CA ASN A 36 1.90 -19.41 -59.49
C ASN A 36 2.48 -18.51 -58.40
N ASN A 37 3.80 -18.39 -58.36
CA ASN A 37 4.50 -17.52 -57.42
C ASN A 37 4.88 -16.21 -58.14
N PHE A 38 4.73 -15.09 -57.44
CA PHE A 38 5.04 -13.75 -57.94
C PHE A 38 5.88 -13.00 -56.90
N ALA A 39 6.84 -12.21 -57.36
CA ALA A 39 7.73 -11.45 -56.47
C ALA A 39 6.99 -10.30 -55.74
N THR A 40 6.01 -9.66 -56.39
CA THR A 40 5.29 -8.50 -55.85
C THR A 40 3.78 -8.71 -55.87
N PHE A 41 3.07 -7.96 -55.03
CA PHE A 41 1.62 -8.03 -54.93
C PHE A 41 0.95 -7.55 -56.21
N GLU A 42 1.46 -6.47 -56.81
CA GLU A 42 0.98 -5.91 -58.07
C GLU A 42 0.99 -6.96 -59.20
N LEU A 43 2.09 -7.72 -59.33
CA LEU A 43 2.21 -8.77 -60.33
C LEU A 43 1.20 -9.91 -60.09
N ALA A 44 1.05 -10.34 -58.83
CA ALA A 44 0.10 -11.39 -58.47
C ALA A 44 -1.35 -10.98 -58.75
N LEU A 45 -1.71 -9.74 -58.41
CA LEU A 45 -3.07 -9.23 -58.56
C LEU A 45 -3.42 -8.96 -60.04
N ASN A 46 -2.49 -8.44 -60.83
CA ASN A 46 -2.64 -8.33 -62.28
C ASN A 46 -2.82 -9.70 -62.93
N ALA A 47 -2.04 -10.70 -62.52
CA ALA A 47 -2.20 -12.07 -63.02
C ALA A 47 -3.55 -12.68 -62.63
N PHE A 48 -4.12 -12.31 -61.49
CA PHE A 48 -5.49 -12.67 -61.14
C PHE A 48 -6.50 -12.02 -62.09
N ILE A 49 -6.42 -10.70 -62.30
CA ILE A 49 -7.32 -9.95 -63.19
C ILE A 49 -7.30 -10.54 -64.61
N GLU A 50 -6.11 -10.85 -65.13
CA GLU A 50 -5.94 -11.45 -66.45
C GLU A 50 -6.52 -12.87 -66.54
N LYS A 51 -6.30 -13.70 -65.51
CA LYS A 51 -6.89 -15.06 -65.47
C LYS A 51 -8.40 -15.02 -65.29
N ALA A 52 -8.90 -14.07 -64.51
CA ALA A 52 -10.31 -13.88 -64.22
C ALA A 52 -11.10 -13.41 -65.46
N SER A 53 -10.54 -12.50 -66.26
CA SER A 53 -11.19 -12.02 -67.49
C SER A 53 -11.39 -13.14 -68.54
N LYS A 54 -10.57 -14.19 -68.48
CA LYS A 54 -10.68 -15.39 -69.33
C LYS A 54 -11.70 -16.42 -68.80
N THR A 55 -12.29 -16.22 -67.62
CA THR A 55 -13.27 -17.15 -67.06
C THR A 55 -14.69 -16.82 -67.52
N LYS A 56 -15.49 -17.85 -67.83
CA LYS A 56 -16.91 -17.70 -68.23
C LYS A 56 -17.83 -17.29 -67.07
N SER A 57 -17.36 -17.42 -65.83
CA SER A 57 -18.13 -17.13 -64.61
C SER A 57 -17.49 -15.97 -63.88
N PRO A 58 -18.25 -15.16 -63.13
CA PRO A 58 -17.68 -14.13 -62.26
C PRO A 58 -16.58 -14.73 -61.37
N ALA A 59 -15.46 -14.03 -61.22
CA ALA A 59 -14.34 -14.49 -60.42
C ALA A 59 -14.12 -13.60 -59.20
N LYS A 60 -13.58 -14.19 -58.14
CA LYS A 60 -13.23 -13.48 -56.91
C LYS A 60 -11.91 -14.02 -56.36
N VAL A 61 -11.13 -13.15 -55.72
CA VAL A 61 -9.87 -13.53 -55.04
C VAL A 61 -10.05 -13.45 -53.53
N TRP A 62 -9.49 -14.42 -52.80
CA TRP A 62 -9.46 -14.49 -51.35
C TRP A 62 -8.02 -14.24 -50.87
N PHE A 63 -7.81 -13.12 -50.18
CA PHE A 63 -6.52 -12.70 -49.66
C PHE A 63 -6.22 -13.40 -48.33
N HIS A 64 -5.00 -13.92 -48.21
CA HIS A 64 -4.49 -14.55 -47.00
C HIS A 64 -3.17 -13.92 -46.57
N ARG A 65 -3.06 -13.64 -45.27
CA ARG A 65 -1.87 -13.14 -44.57
C ARG A 65 -1.58 -14.05 -43.40
N ASP A 66 -0.35 -14.53 -43.23
CA ASP A 66 0.02 -15.50 -42.19
C ASP A 66 -0.88 -16.75 -42.16
N GLY A 67 -1.26 -17.27 -43.33
CA GLY A 67 -2.18 -18.40 -43.47
C GLY A 67 -3.64 -18.10 -43.09
N CYS A 68 -3.96 -16.88 -42.65
CA CYS A 68 -5.29 -16.48 -42.21
C CYS A 68 -6.03 -15.69 -43.30
N PHE A 69 -7.31 -15.97 -43.49
CA PHE A 69 -8.16 -15.22 -44.42
C PHE A 69 -8.34 -13.78 -43.94
N ARG A 70 -8.09 -12.80 -44.81
CA ARG A 70 -8.24 -11.37 -44.50
C ARG A 70 -9.39 -10.71 -45.25
N GLY A 71 -9.80 -11.22 -46.40
CA GLY A 71 -10.88 -10.60 -47.17
C GLY A 71 -10.96 -11.13 -48.59
N SER A 72 -11.99 -10.74 -49.32
CA SER A 72 -12.16 -11.15 -50.71
C SER A 72 -12.57 -9.99 -51.61
N ALA A 73 -12.07 -9.95 -52.85
CA ALA A 73 -12.37 -8.88 -53.80
C ALA A 73 -12.78 -9.42 -55.17
N THR A 74 -13.75 -8.77 -55.82
CA THR A 74 -14.09 -8.98 -57.24
C THR A 74 -13.01 -8.39 -58.15
N VAL A 75 -13.10 -8.65 -59.44
CA VAL A 75 -12.15 -8.12 -60.44
C VAL A 75 -12.13 -6.59 -60.43
N GLU A 76 -13.31 -5.96 -60.30
CA GLU A 76 -13.46 -4.51 -60.26
C GLU A 76 -12.83 -3.92 -58.98
N GLN A 77 -13.07 -4.55 -57.82
CA GLN A 77 -12.43 -4.17 -56.56
C GLN A 77 -10.90 -4.32 -56.64
N CYS A 78 -10.39 -5.34 -57.35
CA CYS A 78 -8.95 -5.51 -57.52
C CYS A 78 -8.30 -4.38 -58.33
N MET A 79 -9.00 -3.82 -59.32
CA MET A 79 -8.51 -2.64 -60.05
C MET A 79 -8.43 -1.41 -59.14
N VAL A 80 -9.41 -1.21 -58.25
CA VAL A 80 -9.39 -0.15 -57.24
C VAL A 80 -8.24 -0.34 -56.26
N ILE A 81 -8.05 -1.57 -55.76
CA ILE A 81 -6.94 -1.93 -54.87
C ILE A 81 -5.59 -1.59 -55.51
N LEU A 82 -5.36 -1.96 -56.78
CA LEU A 82 -4.12 -1.64 -57.49
C LEU A 82 -3.87 -0.14 -57.57
N GLY A 83 -4.90 0.64 -57.89
CA GLY A 83 -4.82 2.11 -57.91
C GLY A 83 -4.41 2.68 -56.56
N ARG A 84 -5.10 2.27 -55.49
CA ARG A 84 -4.86 2.75 -54.12
C ARG A 84 -3.48 2.37 -53.58
N VAL A 85 -3.07 1.11 -53.75
CA VAL A 85 -1.75 0.62 -53.30
C VAL A 85 -0.62 1.41 -53.98
N LYS A 86 -0.77 1.71 -55.27
CA LYS A 86 0.21 2.48 -56.05
C LYS A 86 0.24 3.97 -55.66
N GLU A 87 -0.93 4.56 -55.42
CA GLU A 87 -1.07 5.95 -54.99
C GLU A 87 -0.43 6.19 -53.62
N GLU A 88 -0.71 5.30 -52.66
CA GLU A 88 -0.23 5.38 -51.27
C GLU A 88 1.19 4.81 -51.08
N LYS A 89 1.80 4.26 -52.15
CA LYS A 89 3.15 3.67 -52.16
C LYS A 89 3.36 2.63 -51.04
N ILE A 90 2.38 1.77 -50.84
CA ILE A 90 2.41 0.74 -49.80
C ILE A 90 3.44 -0.34 -50.17
N GLU A 91 4.31 -0.70 -49.24
CA GLU A 91 5.25 -1.80 -49.40
C GLU A 91 4.51 -3.15 -49.49
N ASP A 92 5.03 -4.09 -50.28
CA ASP A 92 4.39 -5.39 -50.48
C ASP A 92 4.09 -6.10 -49.14
N LYS A 93 4.93 -5.95 -48.11
CA LYS A 93 4.80 -6.64 -46.81
C LYS A 93 3.59 -6.20 -45.98
N ASP A 94 3.10 -5.00 -46.26
CA ASP A 94 2.00 -4.36 -45.53
C ASP A 94 0.72 -4.31 -46.36
N VAL A 95 0.77 -4.75 -47.63
CA VAL A 95 -0.31 -4.53 -48.59
C VAL A 95 -1.62 -5.23 -48.22
N ILE A 96 -1.58 -6.48 -47.73
CA ILE A 96 -2.79 -7.22 -47.35
C ILE A 96 -3.40 -6.64 -46.05
N GLU A 97 -2.57 -6.11 -45.16
CA GLU A 97 -3.03 -5.40 -43.97
C GLU A 97 -3.68 -4.08 -44.34
N PHE A 98 -3.04 -3.30 -45.21
CA PHE A 98 -3.55 -2.04 -45.73
C PHE A 98 -4.93 -2.21 -46.38
N ILE A 99 -5.09 -3.14 -47.34
CA ILE A 99 -6.40 -3.34 -48.00
C ILE A 99 -7.48 -3.84 -47.03
N ASN A 100 -7.10 -4.50 -45.94
CA ASN A 100 -8.02 -4.91 -44.90
C ASN A 100 -8.42 -3.71 -44.03
N ARG A 101 -7.47 -2.85 -43.64
CA ARG A 101 -7.70 -1.66 -42.82
C ARG A 101 -8.57 -0.63 -43.53
N GLU A 102 -8.34 -0.42 -44.82
CA GLU A 102 -9.08 0.55 -45.66
C GLU A 102 -10.44 0.00 -46.17
N ASP A 103 -10.88 -1.16 -45.67
CA ASP A 103 -12.13 -1.83 -46.08
C ASP A 103 -12.28 -1.99 -47.61
N LEU A 104 -11.16 -2.19 -48.32
CA LEU A 104 -11.15 -2.41 -49.78
C LEU A 104 -11.52 -3.85 -50.19
N VAL A 105 -11.81 -4.70 -49.21
CA VAL A 105 -12.11 -6.13 -49.38
C VAL A 105 -13.37 -6.52 -48.60
N ASP A 106 -14.16 -7.43 -49.17
CA ASP A 106 -15.30 -8.00 -48.49
C ASP A 106 -14.83 -8.99 -47.42
N LYS A 107 -15.03 -8.62 -46.16
CA LYS A 107 -14.80 -9.49 -45.00
C LYS A 107 -15.99 -10.43 -44.81
N VAL A 108 -15.72 -11.67 -44.39
CA VAL A 108 -16.82 -12.51 -43.88
C VAL A 108 -17.40 -11.75 -42.69
N PRO A 109 -18.73 -11.57 -42.58
CA PRO A 109 -19.31 -10.88 -41.43
C PRO A 109 -18.79 -11.57 -40.18
N THR A 110 -17.96 -10.85 -39.41
CA THR A 110 -17.44 -11.31 -38.15
C THR A 110 -18.65 -11.74 -37.35
N LYS A 111 -18.74 -13.03 -37.03
CA LYS A 111 -19.83 -13.60 -36.24
C LYS A 111 -19.91 -12.71 -35.00
N LYS A 112 -20.94 -11.87 -34.89
CA LYS A 112 -21.02 -10.84 -33.84
C LYS A 112 -20.81 -11.55 -32.51
N THR A 113 -19.62 -11.43 -31.94
CA THR A 113 -19.33 -11.93 -30.62
C THR A 113 -20.34 -11.23 -29.72
N LYS A 114 -21.12 -11.99 -28.95
CA LYS A 114 -22.07 -11.37 -28.02
C LYS A 114 -21.27 -10.39 -27.16
N PRO A 115 -21.75 -9.15 -26.96
CA PRO A 115 -21.07 -8.21 -26.08
C PRO A 115 -20.90 -8.86 -24.72
N LEU A 116 -19.70 -8.73 -24.14
CA LEU A 116 -19.39 -9.23 -22.81
C LEU A 116 -20.43 -8.68 -21.82
N THR A 117 -20.99 -9.54 -20.97
CA THR A 117 -21.84 -9.07 -19.87
C THR A 117 -20.98 -8.70 -18.66
N LEU A 118 -21.51 -7.86 -17.77
CA LEU A 118 -20.81 -7.50 -16.53
C LEU A 118 -20.48 -8.74 -15.67
N GLU A 119 -21.39 -9.72 -15.62
CA GLU A 119 -21.17 -10.98 -14.90
C GLU A 119 -20.01 -11.79 -15.50
N GLN A 120 -19.92 -11.86 -16.83
CA GLN A 120 -18.81 -12.53 -17.52
C GLN A 120 -17.49 -11.78 -17.30
N PHE A 121 -17.52 -10.45 -17.29
CA PHE A 121 -16.35 -9.63 -16.97
C PHE A 121 -15.85 -9.87 -15.55
N ASN A 122 -16.75 -9.83 -14.55
CA ASN A 122 -16.39 -10.09 -13.16
C ASN A 122 -15.82 -11.50 -12.99
N LYS A 123 -16.45 -12.53 -13.59
CA LYS A 123 -15.91 -13.89 -13.57
C LYS A 123 -14.53 -13.98 -14.22
N LEU A 124 -14.26 -13.19 -15.26
CA LEU A 124 -12.96 -13.14 -15.91
C LEU A 124 -11.89 -12.46 -15.02
N ILE A 125 -12.27 -11.40 -14.29
CA ILE A 125 -11.43 -10.75 -13.28
C ILE A 125 -11.11 -11.69 -12.11
N ASP A 126 -12.10 -12.41 -11.60
CA ASP A 126 -11.93 -13.29 -10.44
C ASP A 126 -10.96 -14.44 -10.73
N ASN A 127 -10.90 -14.89 -11.99
CA ASN A 127 -9.98 -15.94 -12.44
C ASN A 127 -8.66 -15.39 -13.02
N SER A 128 -8.50 -14.07 -13.07
CA SER A 128 -7.28 -13.46 -13.60
C SER A 128 -6.20 -13.41 -12.53
N LYS A 129 -4.98 -13.72 -12.93
CA LYS A 129 -3.76 -13.47 -12.15
C LYS A 129 -2.84 -12.53 -12.90
N LEU A 130 -2.12 -11.67 -12.20
CA LEU A 130 -1.03 -10.92 -12.81
C LEU A 130 0.27 -11.72 -12.86
N TYR A 131 1.08 -11.44 -13.87
CA TYR A 131 2.46 -11.87 -13.97
C TYR A 131 3.34 -10.80 -14.60
N ILE A 132 4.64 -10.88 -14.36
CA ILE A 132 5.67 -10.03 -14.94
C ILE A 132 6.49 -10.85 -15.92
N GLU A 133 6.60 -10.38 -17.16
CA GLU A 133 7.57 -10.89 -18.13
C GLU A 133 8.94 -10.30 -17.81
N LEU A 134 9.85 -11.12 -17.26
CA LEU A 134 11.13 -10.63 -16.76
C LEU A 134 12.08 -10.25 -17.91
N ASN A 135 12.08 -11.00 -19.02
CA ASN A 135 12.99 -10.76 -20.16
C ASN A 135 14.46 -10.61 -19.72
N GLY A 136 14.89 -11.41 -18.72
CA GLY A 136 16.22 -11.35 -18.10
C GLY A 136 16.40 -10.29 -17.00
N ASN A 137 15.36 -9.51 -16.69
CA ASN A 137 15.40 -8.49 -15.64
C ASN A 137 14.96 -9.07 -14.29
N ASN A 138 15.93 -9.58 -13.53
CA ASN A 138 15.65 -10.26 -12.25
C ASN A 138 15.64 -9.30 -11.05
N LEU A 139 15.59 -7.99 -11.29
CA LEU A 139 15.59 -6.95 -10.26
C LEU A 139 14.29 -6.16 -10.31
N PRO A 140 13.61 -5.97 -9.16
CA PRO A 140 12.31 -5.29 -9.16
C PRO A 140 12.39 -3.82 -9.62
N ILE A 141 13.54 -3.14 -9.46
CA ILE A 141 13.74 -1.77 -9.96
C ILE A 141 13.65 -1.64 -11.50
N LEU A 142 13.75 -2.76 -12.23
CA LEU A 142 13.70 -2.79 -13.70
C LEU A 142 12.29 -3.05 -14.25
N ILE A 143 11.30 -3.29 -13.38
CA ILE A 143 9.91 -3.52 -13.79
C ILE A 143 9.32 -2.23 -14.36
N ASN A 144 8.51 -2.36 -15.40
CA ASN A 144 7.70 -1.28 -15.92
C ASN A 144 6.28 -1.76 -16.22
N SER A 145 5.37 -0.82 -16.50
CA SER A 145 3.96 -1.15 -16.77
C SER A 145 3.75 -2.09 -17.96
N LYS A 146 4.66 -2.10 -18.95
CA LYS A 146 4.52 -2.95 -20.14
C LYS A 146 4.87 -4.41 -19.87
N SER A 147 5.72 -4.70 -18.90
CA SER A 147 6.08 -6.07 -18.51
C SER A 147 5.01 -6.75 -17.66
N ILE A 148 4.04 -6.01 -17.11
CA ILE A 148 2.98 -6.57 -16.27
C ILE A 148 1.79 -6.98 -17.17
N LYS A 149 1.42 -8.25 -17.08
CA LYS A 149 0.39 -8.90 -17.90
C LYS A 149 -0.61 -9.64 -17.04
N SER A 150 -1.77 -9.96 -17.62
CA SER A 150 -2.78 -10.80 -17.00
C SER A 150 -2.82 -12.18 -17.66
N THR A 151 -3.07 -13.23 -16.89
CA THR A 151 -3.36 -14.57 -17.42
C THR A 151 -4.69 -14.65 -18.15
N ALA A 152 -5.57 -13.67 -17.91
CA ALA A 152 -6.84 -13.54 -18.62
C ALA A 152 -6.71 -12.55 -19.78
N ASP A 153 -7.57 -12.71 -20.80
CA ASP A 153 -7.65 -11.83 -21.97
C ASP A 153 -8.30 -10.48 -21.57
N VAL A 154 -7.56 -9.66 -20.83
CA VAL A 154 -7.89 -8.29 -20.37
C VAL A 154 -6.67 -7.40 -20.53
N ASN A 155 -6.91 -6.12 -20.73
CA ASN A 155 -5.86 -5.11 -20.66
C ASN A 155 -5.56 -4.81 -19.20
N VAL A 156 -4.27 -4.78 -18.85
CA VAL A 156 -3.82 -4.35 -17.52
C VAL A 156 -3.46 -2.88 -17.60
N ASN A 157 -4.15 -2.04 -16.83
CA ASN A 157 -3.82 -0.64 -16.67
C ASN A 157 -3.13 -0.43 -15.33
N VAL A 158 -1.80 -0.30 -15.35
CA VAL A 158 -0.98 -0.11 -14.16
C VAL A 158 -1.09 1.34 -13.69
N LEU A 159 -1.57 1.54 -12.46
CA LEU A 159 -1.72 2.85 -11.85
C LEU A 159 -0.41 3.32 -11.23
N TRP A 160 0.26 2.45 -10.46
CA TRP A 160 1.59 2.72 -9.91
C TRP A 160 2.34 1.43 -9.54
N ILE A 161 3.66 1.56 -9.34
CA ILE A 161 4.57 0.49 -8.94
C ILE A 161 5.43 0.99 -7.75
N ALA A 162 5.38 0.29 -6.61
CA ALA A 162 6.36 0.42 -5.52
C ALA A 162 7.42 -0.66 -5.67
N VAL A 163 8.67 -0.28 -5.45
CA VAL A 163 9.77 -1.23 -5.27
C VAL A 163 10.30 -1.08 -3.86
N ASN A 164 10.24 -2.16 -3.08
CA ASN A 164 10.75 -2.21 -1.71
C ASN A 164 12.04 -3.02 -1.69
N GLY A 165 13.16 -2.33 -1.89
CA GLY A 165 14.48 -2.94 -1.98
C GLY A 165 14.67 -3.77 -3.26
N ASP A 166 15.45 -4.84 -3.15
CA ASP A 166 15.80 -5.76 -4.24
C ASP A 166 14.89 -7.00 -4.31
N LYS A 167 13.95 -7.14 -3.38
CA LYS A 167 13.19 -8.40 -3.18
C LYS A 167 11.71 -8.32 -3.50
N LYS A 168 11.10 -7.13 -3.48
CA LYS A 168 9.64 -7.02 -3.57
C LYS A 168 9.22 -5.86 -4.46
N ALA A 169 8.17 -6.08 -5.24
CA ALA A 169 7.44 -5.04 -5.94
C ALA A 169 5.94 -5.13 -5.64
N THR A 170 5.30 -3.99 -5.45
CA THR A 170 3.86 -3.87 -5.28
C THR A 170 3.31 -3.08 -6.45
N VAL A 171 2.25 -3.58 -7.08
CA VAL A 171 1.63 -2.98 -8.27
C VAL A 171 0.17 -2.72 -7.95
N GLU A 172 -0.28 -1.46 -8.10
CA GLU A 172 -1.71 -1.17 -8.14
C GLU A 172 -2.16 -1.04 -9.60
N TYR A 173 -3.29 -1.65 -9.93
CA TYR A 173 -3.76 -1.76 -11.30
C TYR A 173 -5.28 -1.85 -11.39
N THR A 174 -5.81 -1.57 -12.59
CA THR A 174 -7.17 -1.94 -13.00
C THR A 174 -7.11 -2.88 -14.20
N LEU A 175 -8.17 -3.67 -14.40
CA LEU A 175 -8.34 -4.54 -15.56
C LEU A 175 -9.45 -3.99 -16.45
N GLU A 176 -9.21 -3.98 -17.75
CA GLU A 176 -10.13 -3.43 -18.74
C GLU A 176 -10.41 -4.42 -19.87
N LYS A 177 -11.69 -4.54 -20.25
CA LYS A 177 -12.11 -5.24 -21.47
C LYS A 177 -13.37 -4.64 -22.04
N ASP A 178 -13.37 -4.37 -23.34
CA ASP A 178 -14.44 -3.68 -24.07
C ASP A 178 -14.79 -2.31 -23.46
N LYS A 179 -15.82 -2.26 -22.62
CA LYS A 179 -16.30 -1.04 -21.95
C LYS A 179 -16.29 -1.15 -20.43
N PHE A 180 -15.80 -2.26 -19.89
CA PHE A 180 -15.79 -2.52 -18.46
C PHE A 180 -14.39 -2.33 -17.89
N VAL A 181 -14.33 -1.72 -16.72
CA VAL A 181 -13.11 -1.46 -15.95
C VAL A 181 -13.34 -1.98 -14.53
N SER A 182 -12.37 -2.71 -13.98
CA SER A 182 -12.43 -3.18 -12.60
C SER A 182 -12.21 -2.04 -11.60
N GLN A 183 -12.54 -2.28 -10.33
CA GLN A 183 -11.98 -1.46 -9.24
C GLN A 183 -10.45 -1.64 -9.18
N PRO A 184 -9.71 -0.67 -8.61
CA PRO A 184 -8.28 -0.82 -8.33
C PRO A 184 -7.99 -2.07 -7.49
N ARG A 185 -6.92 -2.78 -7.83
CA ARG A 185 -6.43 -3.98 -7.14
C ARG A 185 -4.94 -3.85 -6.90
N ILE A 186 -4.43 -4.60 -5.93
CA ILE A 186 -3.00 -4.63 -5.58
C ILE A 186 -2.47 -6.04 -5.80
N ALA A 187 -1.40 -6.15 -6.58
CA ALA A 187 -0.61 -7.36 -6.75
C ALA A 187 0.77 -7.18 -6.12
N LYS A 188 1.30 -8.23 -5.50
CA LYS A 188 2.66 -8.24 -4.94
C LYS A 188 3.49 -9.28 -5.66
N PHE A 189 4.74 -8.95 -5.94
CA PHE A 189 5.69 -9.82 -6.61
C PHE A 189 6.93 -9.98 -5.74
N ILE A 190 7.33 -11.22 -5.50
CA ILE A 190 8.48 -11.57 -4.67
C ILE A 190 9.60 -12.08 -5.59
N TYR A 191 10.72 -11.36 -5.62
CA TYR A 191 11.88 -11.62 -6.48
C TYR A 191 12.87 -12.62 -5.86
N PHE A 192 12.41 -13.39 -4.87
CA PHE A 192 13.26 -14.34 -4.15
C PHE A 192 13.46 -15.61 -4.99
N ASN A 193 14.68 -16.14 -5.00
CA ASN A 193 15.06 -17.36 -5.72
C ASN A 193 14.80 -17.35 -7.24
N LEU A 194 14.76 -16.17 -7.87
CA LEU A 194 14.73 -16.08 -9.33
C LEU A 194 16.02 -16.60 -9.93
N THR A 195 15.90 -17.55 -10.84
CA THR A 195 17.04 -18.04 -11.64
C THR A 195 17.17 -17.20 -12.92
N SER A 196 18.32 -17.26 -13.60
CA SER A 196 18.48 -16.63 -14.91
C SER A 196 17.54 -17.21 -15.99
N GLU A 197 16.91 -18.36 -15.72
CA GLU A 197 15.98 -19.05 -16.63
C GLU A 197 14.51 -18.68 -16.35
N THR A 198 14.23 -17.92 -15.30
CA THR A 198 12.85 -17.54 -14.97
C THR A 198 12.34 -16.47 -15.94
N GLU A 199 11.41 -16.84 -16.83
CA GLU A 199 10.81 -15.93 -17.81
C GLU A 199 9.64 -15.12 -17.24
N PHE A 200 8.86 -15.74 -16.34
CA PHE A 200 7.64 -15.16 -15.79
C PHE A 200 7.65 -15.20 -14.26
N LEU A 201 7.31 -14.08 -13.63
CA LEU A 201 7.06 -13.99 -12.19
C LEU A 201 5.59 -13.70 -11.93
N TYR A 202 4.88 -14.67 -11.37
CA TYR A 202 3.46 -14.51 -11.04
C TYR A 202 3.30 -13.70 -9.75
N GLU A 203 2.15 -13.04 -9.62
CA GLU A 203 1.79 -12.41 -8.36
C GLU A 203 1.78 -13.44 -7.23
N SER A 204 2.28 -13.03 -6.08
CA SER A 204 2.40 -13.86 -4.89
C SER A 204 1.03 -14.04 -4.27
N ASP A 205 0.55 -15.29 -4.22
CA ASP A 205 -0.62 -15.67 -3.41
C ASP A 205 -0.29 -15.58 -1.89
N ASP A 206 0.99 -15.49 -1.52
CA ASP A 206 1.50 -15.47 -0.13
C ASP A 206 1.26 -14.14 0.62
N LEU A 207 0.10 -13.51 0.43
CA LEU A 207 -0.41 -12.65 1.50
C LEU A 207 -0.75 -13.56 2.66
N ILE A 208 0.06 -13.52 3.72
CA ILE A 208 -0.28 -14.25 4.93
C ILE A 208 -1.67 -13.81 5.39
N THR A 209 -2.53 -14.75 5.75
CA THR A 209 -3.82 -14.41 6.33
C THR A 209 -3.60 -13.79 7.71
N GLU A 210 -4.61 -13.06 8.21
CA GLU A 210 -4.54 -12.52 9.57
C GLU A 210 -4.33 -13.62 10.63
N GLU A 211 -4.88 -14.81 10.40
CA GLU A 211 -4.69 -15.97 11.26
C GLU A 211 -3.25 -16.51 11.20
N GLN A 212 -2.67 -16.64 10.01
CA GLN A 212 -1.27 -17.00 9.84
C GLN A 212 -0.33 -15.96 10.47
N PHE A 213 -0.66 -14.66 10.36
CA PHE A 213 0.09 -13.60 11.03
C PHE A 213 0.08 -13.74 12.54
N ARG A 214 -1.09 -14.01 13.12
CA ARG A 214 -1.24 -14.25 14.56
C ARG A 214 -0.43 -15.47 15.01
N GLU A 215 -0.41 -16.55 14.25
CA GLU A 215 0.43 -17.72 14.56
C GLU A 215 1.93 -17.42 14.47
N LEU A 216 2.37 -16.63 13.47
CA LEU A 216 3.77 -16.18 13.39
C LEU A 216 4.16 -15.33 14.60
N ILE A 217 3.31 -14.39 15.01
CA ILE A 217 3.56 -13.53 16.19
C ILE A 217 3.68 -14.35 17.47
N LYS A 218 2.81 -15.35 17.68
CA LYS A 218 2.83 -16.21 18.88
C LYS A 218 4.16 -16.91 19.12
N SER A 219 4.91 -17.18 18.05
CA SER A 219 6.19 -17.90 18.11
C SER A 219 7.41 -16.97 18.00
N ALA A 220 7.20 -15.69 17.69
CA ALA A 220 8.28 -14.74 17.48
C ALA A 220 8.75 -14.12 18.80
N GLN A 221 10.06 -13.98 18.94
CA GLN A 221 10.72 -13.26 20.02
C GLN A 221 11.44 -12.03 19.48
N VAL A 222 11.50 -10.99 20.30
CA VAL A 222 12.27 -9.79 20.00
C VAL A 222 13.68 -10.00 20.56
N TYR A 223 14.71 -9.65 19.81
CA TYR A 223 16.10 -9.67 20.28
C TYR A 223 16.84 -8.41 19.87
N ALA A 224 17.91 -8.08 20.57
CA ALA A 224 18.85 -7.02 20.20
C ALA A 224 20.19 -7.64 19.77
N LYS A 225 20.74 -7.18 18.64
CA LYS A 225 22.13 -7.49 18.25
C LYS A 225 23.10 -6.69 19.09
N THR A 226 24.03 -7.38 19.72
CA THR A 226 24.99 -6.81 20.67
C THR A 226 26.42 -6.88 20.15
N LYS A 227 27.32 -6.16 20.82
CA LYS A 227 28.78 -6.23 20.64
C LYS A 227 29.44 -6.40 21.99
N LYS A 228 30.71 -6.81 22.01
CA LYS A 228 31.49 -6.90 23.24
C LYS A 228 31.48 -5.56 23.99
N ASN A 229 31.22 -5.62 25.30
CA ASN A 229 31.11 -4.46 26.21
C ASN A 229 29.97 -3.48 25.89
N MET A 230 28.97 -3.89 25.10
CA MET A 230 27.80 -3.06 24.84
C MET A 230 26.96 -2.91 26.11
N THR A 231 26.52 -1.70 26.39
CA THR A 231 25.63 -1.35 27.50
C THR A 231 24.25 -0.95 26.99
N ALA A 232 23.31 -0.75 27.91
CA ALA A 232 21.97 -0.27 27.60
C ALA A 232 21.96 1.08 26.85
N LEU A 233 22.95 1.94 27.08
CA LEU A 233 23.08 3.25 26.42
C LEU A 233 23.47 3.14 24.94
N ASP A 234 24.07 2.03 24.54
CA ASP A 234 24.52 1.80 23.17
C ASP A 234 23.41 1.23 22.28
N LEU A 235 22.26 0.85 22.85
CA LEU A 235 21.18 0.19 22.12
C LEU A 235 20.38 1.19 21.27
N HIS A 236 20.33 0.92 19.97
CA HIS A 236 19.55 1.68 19.00
C HIS A 236 18.45 0.81 18.38
N SER A 237 17.41 1.44 17.82
CA SER A 237 16.28 0.73 17.20
C SER A 237 16.69 -0.20 16.07
N CYS A 238 17.72 0.14 15.29
CA CYS A 238 18.25 -0.71 14.22
C CYS A 238 18.90 -2.02 14.70
N CYS A 239 19.23 -2.10 16.00
CA CYS A 239 19.78 -3.30 16.64
C CYS A 239 18.67 -4.26 17.08
N ILE A 240 17.44 -3.79 17.26
CA ILE A 240 16.30 -4.58 17.75
C ILE A 240 15.57 -5.24 16.57
N LYS A 241 15.34 -6.55 16.65
CA LYS A 241 14.80 -7.36 15.56
C LYS A 241 13.87 -8.46 16.06
N SER A 242 13.10 -9.03 15.14
CA SER A 242 12.40 -10.31 15.31
C SER A 242 13.35 -11.46 15.00
N ASP A 243 13.31 -12.53 15.80
CA ASP A 243 13.98 -13.81 15.48
C ASP A 243 13.29 -14.59 14.36
N ASN A 244 12.01 -14.29 14.12
CA ASN A 244 11.26 -14.79 12.99
C ASN A 244 11.52 -13.91 11.75
N GLU A 245 12.23 -14.46 10.76
CA GLU A 245 12.63 -13.76 9.52
C GLU A 245 11.45 -13.31 8.64
N ASP A 246 10.29 -13.92 8.84
CA ASP A 246 9.06 -13.54 8.14
C ASP A 246 8.41 -12.28 8.71
N LEU A 247 8.79 -11.85 9.91
CA LEU A 247 8.24 -10.68 10.57
C LEU A 247 9.27 -9.56 10.63
N ASN A 248 8.81 -8.33 10.37
CA ASN A 248 9.59 -7.14 10.65
C ASN A 248 9.16 -6.55 11.99
N PHE A 249 10.09 -6.37 12.92
CA PHE A 249 9.81 -5.69 14.18
C PHE A 249 10.11 -4.19 14.03
N VAL A 250 9.10 -3.36 14.28
CA VAL A 250 9.20 -1.90 14.20
C VAL A 250 9.25 -1.35 15.62
N VAL A 251 10.34 -0.67 15.96
CA VAL A 251 10.53 -0.04 17.27
C VAL A 251 9.88 1.35 17.25
N GLU A 252 8.98 1.61 18.19
CA GLU A 252 8.33 2.91 18.39
C GLU A 252 9.07 3.75 19.43
N GLU A 253 9.47 3.12 20.53
CA GLU A 253 10.08 3.78 21.68
C GLU A 253 11.20 2.92 22.28
N ILE A 254 12.25 3.60 22.75
CA ILE A 254 13.34 3.02 23.54
C ILE A 254 13.54 3.91 24.75
N ASN A 255 13.43 3.33 25.94
CA ASN A 255 13.74 4.02 27.20
C ASN A 255 14.90 3.29 27.90
N VAL A 256 16.02 3.99 28.06
CA VAL A 256 17.22 3.43 28.68
C VAL A 256 17.24 3.78 30.17
N GLN A 257 17.22 2.76 31.03
CA GLN A 257 17.29 2.90 32.48
C GLN A 257 18.69 2.49 32.97
N GLY A 258 19.60 3.47 33.02
CA GLY A 258 20.98 3.24 33.46
C GLY A 258 21.84 2.51 32.42
N LEU A 259 22.87 1.78 32.88
CA LEU A 259 23.79 1.04 32.01
C LEU A 259 23.32 -0.39 31.70
N GLU A 260 22.33 -0.88 32.44
CA GLU A 260 22.00 -2.31 32.52
C GLU A 260 20.67 -2.66 31.87
N HIS A 261 19.71 -1.73 31.79
CA HIS A 261 18.36 -2.02 31.31
C HIS A 261 17.93 -1.09 30.20
N THR A 262 17.36 -1.67 29.15
CA THR A 262 16.65 -0.92 28.11
C THR A 262 15.26 -1.47 27.93
N PHE A 263 14.25 -0.62 28.08
CA PHE A 263 12.86 -0.92 27.78
C PHE A 263 12.56 -0.50 26.35
N PHE A 264 11.73 -1.26 25.66
CA PHE A 264 11.24 -0.87 24.34
C PHE A 264 9.74 -1.04 24.24
N LYS A 265 9.17 -0.31 23.28
CA LYS A 265 7.82 -0.49 22.75
C LYS A 265 7.92 -0.61 21.23
N GLY A 266 7.22 -1.58 20.65
CA GLY A 266 7.19 -1.78 19.20
C GLY A 266 6.10 -2.74 18.77
N HIS A 267 6.01 -3.03 17.48
CA HIS A 267 5.03 -3.98 16.94
C HIS A 267 5.64 -4.84 15.83
N PHE A 268 5.10 -6.03 15.63
CA PHE A 268 5.41 -6.83 14.45
C PHE A 268 4.61 -6.33 13.25
N SER A 269 5.23 -6.39 12.08
CA SER A 269 4.61 -6.07 10.80
C SER A 269 4.99 -7.14 9.77
N LYS A 270 4.01 -7.56 8.97
CA LYS A 270 4.25 -8.30 7.74
C LYS A 270 3.20 -7.86 6.74
N ASP A 271 3.65 -7.47 5.55
CA ASP A 271 2.77 -6.97 4.51
C ASP A 271 1.95 -5.75 4.96
N ASN A 272 0.63 -5.88 5.04
CA ASN A 272 -0.27 -4.80 5.47
C ASN A 272 -0.83 -5.06 6.88
N LEU A 273 -0.34 -6.10 7.55
CA LEU A 273 -0.78 -6.50 8.88
C LEU A 273 0.22 -5.98 9.91
N ILE A 274 -0.33 -5.41 10.98
CA ILE A 274 0.41 -4.83 12.11
C ILE A 274 -0.15 -5.46 13.38
N SER A 275 0.72 -5.94 14.27
CA SER A 275 0.32 -6.48 15.56
C SER A 275 -0.12 -5.37 16.52
N SER A 276 -0.73 -5.73 17.64
CA SER A 276 -0.76 -4.83 18.79
C SER A 276 0.67 -4.51 19.25
N ASP A 277 0.82 -3.40 19.95
CA ASP A 277 2.09 -3.04 20.58
C ASP A 277 2.54 -4.08 21.58
N ILE A 278 3.84 -4.29 21.62
CA ILE A 278 4.55 -5.20 22.51
C ILE A 278 5.59 -4.38 23.24
N THR A 279 5.75 -4.65 24.53
CA THR A 279 6.80 -4.08 25.36
C THR A 279 7.67 -5.18 25.91
N GLY A 280 8.95 -4.89 26.10
CA GLY A 280 9.91 -5.81 26.69
C GLY A 280 11.10 -5.08 27.26
N VAL A 281 11.97 -5.84 27.91
CA VAL A 281 13.21 -5.34 28.51
C VAL A 281 14.40 -6.14 28.04
N PHE A 282 15.50 -5.45 27.78
CA PHE A 282 16.81 -6.05 27.58
C PHE A 282 17.64 -5.85 28.85
N ASP A 283 18.01 -6.95 29.51
CA ASP A 283 18.89 -6.95 30.68
C ASP A 283 20.34 -7.24 30.27
N PHE A 284 21.13 -6.18 30.12
CA PHE A 284 22.54 -6.24 29.71
C PHE A 284 23.44 -6.88 30.76
N ARG A 285 22.97 -7.12 32.00
CA ARG A 285 23.72 -7.92 32.99
C ARG A 285 23.83 -9.39 32.58
N LYS A 286 22.90 -9.86 31.74
CA LYS A 286 22.88 -11.22 31.21
C LYS A 286 23.76 -11.37 29.96
N LEU A 287 24.33 -10.27 29.46
CA LEU A 287 25.24 -10.29 28.33
C LEU A 287 26.58 -10.89 28.77
N ASP A 288 26.94 -12.05 28.23
CA ASP A 288 28.31 -12.56 28.35
C ASP A 288 29.23 -12.00 27.24
N ASP A 289 30.54 -12.11 27.44
CA ASP A 289 31.57 -11.60 26.52
C ASP A 289 31.49 -12.17 25.08
N ASN A 290 30.73 -13.24 24.86
CA ASN A 290 30.64 -13.97 23.60
C ASN A 290 29.23 -13.92 22.96
N THR A 291 28.27 -13.28 23.63
CA THR A 291 26.88 -13.27 23.19
C THR A 291 26.66 -12.12 22.20
N GLU A 292 26.30 -12.45 20.96
CA GLU A 292 25.99 -11.48 19.90
C GLU A 292 24.51 -11.07 19.86
N ILE A 293 23.66 -11.73 20.66
CA ILE A 293 22.22 -11.48 20.72
C ILE A 293 21.70 -11.56 22.16
N ILE A 294 20.93 -10.57 22.59
CA ILE A 294 20.16 -10.67 23.83
C ILE A 294 18.68 -10.69 23.47
N TYR A 295 17.97 -11.70 23.93
CA TYR A 295 16.52 -11.76 23.75
C TYR A 295 15.86 -10.80 24.74
N ALA A 296 14.82 -10.12 24.26
CA ALA A 296 13.93 -9.38 25.12
C ALA A 296 13.31 -10.39 26.07
N GLU A 297 13.35 -10.07 27.36
CA GLU A 297 12.46 -10.75 28.27
C GLU A 297 11.06 -10.27 27.92
N ASP A 298 10.16 -11.23 27.64
CA ASP A 298 8.72 -10.98 27.65
C ASP A 298 8.46 -10.06 28.83
N SER A 299 7.65 -9.03 28.64
CA SER A 299 7.24 -8.13 29.71
C SER A 299 6.52 -8.93 30.81
N PHE A 300 7.29 -9.61 31.66
CA PHE A 300 7.47 -9.14 33.01
C PHE A 300 7.56 -7.62 32.90
N VAL A 301 6.39 -6.96 32.92
CA VAL A 301 6.18 -6.04 34.02
C VAL A 301 6.56 -6.92 35.20
N PRO A 302 7.80 -6.83 35.75
CA PRO A 302 7.99 -7.41 37.06
C PRO A 302 6.82 -6.88 37.84
N SER A 303 6.11 -7.73 38.58
CA SER A 303 5.13 -7.23 39.53
C SER A 303 5.91 -6.26 40.40
N ILE A 304 5.93 -4.99 39.99
CA ILE A 304 6.76 -4.00 40.61
C ILE A 304 6.12 -3.90 41.97
N THR A 305 6.94 -4.08 42.98
CA THR A 305 6.41 -3.88 44.32
C THR A 305 5.94 -2.43 44.43
N GLU A 306 5.00 -2.16 45.32
CA GLU A 306 4.56 -0.80 45.59
C GLU A 306 5.77 0.11 45.94
N GLU A 307 6.77 -0.44 46.62
CA GLU A 307 8.04 0.24 46.93
C GLU A 307 8.84 0.61 45.67
N GLU A 308 9.00 -0.32 44.73
CA GLU A 308 9.68 -0.05 43.44
C GLU A 308 8.89 0.96 42.60
N PHE A 309 7.56 0.86 42.57
CA PHE A 309 6.71 1.83 41.91
C PHE A 309 6.91 3.23 42.50
N ASN A 310 6.84 3.36 43.82
CA ASN A 310 7.02 4.65 44.51
C ASN A 310 8.43 5.21 44.29
N ASN A 311 9.46 4.37 44.28
CA ASN A 311 10.82 4.77 43.95
C ASN A 311 10.91 5.29 42.51
N LEU A 312 10.35 4.56 41.54
CA LEU A 312 10.27 5.02 40.14
C LEU A 312 9.54 6.35 40.02
N VAL A 313 8.37 6.50 40.65
CA VAL A 313 7.62 7.77 40.68
C VAL A 313 8.48 8.92 41.19
N SER A 314 9.26 8.70 42.26
CA SER A 314 10.14 9.72 42.85
C SER A 314 11.30 10.14 41.95
N LEU A 315 11.74 9.26 41.05
CA LEU A 315 12.81 9.51 40.09
C LEU A 315 12.29 10.03 38.74
N SER A 316 10.98 9.98 38.52
CA SER A 316 10.34 10.32 37.25
C SER A 316 10.12 11.83 37.11
N SER A 317 10.38 12.37 35.93
CA SER A 317 10.06 13.75 35.58
C SER A 317 9.20 13.81 34.31
N ILE A 318 8.22 14.70 34.32
CA ILE A 318 7.42 15.05 33.15
C ILE A 318 8.12 16.17 32.36
N TYR A 319 7.98 16.18 31.05
CA TYR A 319 8.38 17.28 30.19
C TYR A 319 7.39 17.47 29.03
N ALA A 320 7.40 18.65 28.41
CA ALA A 320 6.63 18.94 27.21
C ALA A 320 7.55 18.97 25.96
N ASP A 321 7.14 18.27 24.91
CA ASP A 321 7.73 18.33 23.58
C ASP A 321 7.06 19.46 22.79
N ILE A 322 7.82 20.53 22.56
CA ILE A 322 7.35 21.78 21.97
C ILE A 322 7.76 21.93 20.50
N THR A 323 8.20 20.84 19.85
CA THR A 323 8.69 20.87 18.46
C THR A 323 7.68 21.48 17.47
N ASP A 324 6.40 21.18 17.64
CA ASP A 324 5.34 21.58 16.71
C ASP A 324 4.49 22.78 17.17
N ASN A 325 4.57 23.17 18.46
CA ASN A 325 3.73 24.23 19.02
C ASN A 325 4.46 24.99 20.14
N ASN A 326 4.60 26.29 19.94
CA ASN A 326 5.23 27.22 20.90
C ASN A 326 4.19 28.05 21.70
N ASP A 327 2.91 27.66 21.67
CA ASP A 327 1.82 28.33 22.42
C ASP A 327 1.21 27.33 23.43
N ALA A 328 1.26 27.63 24.73
CA ALA A 328 0.73 26.79 25.80
C ALA A 328 -0.78 26.53 25.67
N ILE A 329 -1.51 27.46 25.05
CA ILE A 329 -2.96 27.33 24.76
C ILE A 329 -3.24 26.18 23.78
N LEU A 330 -2.24 25.79 22.99
CA LEU A 330 -2.35 24.71 22.01
C LEU A 330 -1.85 23.36 22.54
N PHE A 331 -1.46 23.28 23.82
CA PHE A 331 -0.97 22.03 24.40
C PHE A 331 -2.00 20.91 24.34
N GLN A 332 -1.55 19.76 23.85
CA GLN A 332 -2.31 18.51 23.79
C GLN A 332 -1.63 17.44 24.64
N THR A 333 -2.39 16.46 25.11
CA THR A 333 -1.89 15.36 25.95
C THR A 333 -0.68 14.63 25.34
N LYS A 334 -0.68 14.42 24.01
CA LYS A 334 0.42 13.77 23.27
C LYS A 334 1.77 14.49 23.31
N GLN A 335 1.79 15.76 23.70
CA GLN A 335 3.03 16.55 23.79
C GLN A 335 3.73 16.33 25.13
N PHE A 336 3.06 15.77 26.13
CA PHE A 336 3.67 15.49 27.40
C PHE A 336 4.27 14.09 27.42
N LYS A 337 5.51 14.02 27.87
CA LYS A 337 6.30 12.80 27.92
C LYS A 337 6.92 12.67 29.31
N SER A 338 7.27 11.44 29.66
CA SER A 338 8.04 11.13 30.86
C SER A 338 9.44 10.68 30.45
N ASP A 339 10.43 10.90 31.31
CA ASP A 339 11.72 10.21 31.21
C ASP A 339 11.70 8.83 31.88
N SER A 340 10.56 8.43 32.44
CA SER A 340 10.38 7.19 33.17
C SER A 340 9.70 6.09 32.35
N VAL A 341 9.87 4.86 32.82
CA VAL A 341 9.21 3.64 32.31
C VAL A 341 7.74 3.53 32.71
N LEU A 342 7.28 4.45 33.55
CA LEU A 342 5.89 4.56 34.00
C LEU A 342 5.04 5.25 32.94
N ASP A 343 3.80 4.79 32.80
CA ASP A 343 2.82 5.39 31.90
C ASP A 343 2.39 6.75 32.44
N LEU A 344 2.73 7.82 31.73
CA LEU A 344 2.27 9.16 32.06
C LEU A 344 0.81 9.34 31.63
N LYS A 345 -0.05 9.70 32.58
CA LYS A 345 -1.45 10.04 32.31
C LYS A 345 -1.69 11.52 32.59
N ILE A 346 -2.10 12.25 31.56
CA ILE A 346 -2.50 13.65 31.68
C ILE A 346 -3.97 13.72 32.02
N GLU A 347 -4.30 14.24 33.20
CA GLU A 347 -5.68 14.40 33.67
C GLU A 347 -6.26 15.73 33.19
N GLN A 348 -5.49 16.82 33.24
CA GLN A 348 -5.95 18.16 32.90
C GLN A 348 -4.80 19.07 32.41
N ILE A 349 -5.10 19.91 31.43
CA ILE A 349 -4.22 20.98 30.95
C ILE A 349 -4.98 22.31 31.09
N ASN A 350 -4.44 23.23 31.89
CA ASN A 350 -5.00 24.55 32.14
C ASN A 350 -4.02 25.62 31.65
N ALA A 351 -4.18 26.05 30.40
CA ALA A 351 -3.42 27.18 29.86
C ALA A 351 -3.96 28.50 30.40
N ILE A 352 -3.09 29.30 31.03
CA ILE A 352 -3.46 30.64 31.53
C ILE A 352 -3.31 31.66 30.40
N ASN A 353 -2.24 31.55 29.62
CA ASN A 353 -1.92 32.42 28.50
C ASN A 353 -1.07 31.64 27.48
N LYS A 354 -0.50 32.34 26.47
CA LYS A 354 0.31 31.70 25.43
C LYS A 354 1.63 31.09 25.95
N GLU A 355 2.11 31.52 27.09
CA GLU A 355 3.42 31.13 27.63
C GLU A 355 3.29 30.13 28.78
N THR A 356 2.20 30.19 29.56
CA THR A 356 2.06 29.43 30.80
C THR A 356 0.88 28.45 30.76
N ALA A 357 1.15 27.19 31.13
CA ALA A 357 0.12 26.19 31.42
C ALA A 357 0.41 25.42 32.71
N PHE A 358 -0.66 25.02 33.39
CA PHE A 358 -0.62 24.06 34.50
C PHE A 358 -1.10 22.71 34.01
N VAL A 359 -0.35 21.66 34.32
CA VAL A 359 -0.62 20.30 33.85
C VAL A 359 -0.74 19.40 35.05
N THR A 360 -1.92 18.81 35.22
CA THR A 360 -2.19 17.81 36.25
C THR A 360 -2.05 16.41 35.65
N TYR A 361 -1.23 15.58 36.28
CA TYR A 361 -0.87 14.26 35.77
C TYR A 361 -0.63 13.27 36.91
N HIS A 362 -0.61 11.99 36.58
CA HIS A 362 -0.11 10.93 37.45
C HIS A 362 0.62 9.88 36.62
N PHE A 363 1.37 9.02 37.30
CA PHE A 363 2.04 7.87 36.69
C PHE A 363 1.25 6.60 36.99
N GLU A 364 1.22 5.67 36.04
CA GLU A 364 0.62 4.35 36.18
C GLU A 364 1.59 3.26 35.73
N LYS A 365 1.48 2.07 36.33
CA LYS A 365 2.08 0.84 35.79
C LYS A 365 1.33 -0.37 36.34
N GLY A 366 0.63 -1.10 35.46
CA GLY A 366 -0.21 -2.23 35.89
C GLY A 366 -1.35 -1.76 36.79
N GLU A 367 -1.42 -2.26 38.02
CA GLU A 367 -2.43 -1.89 39.01
C GLU A 367 -2.05 -0.67 39.87
N PHE A 368 -0.79 -0.20 39.78
CA PHE A 368 -0.31 0.92 40.58
C PHE A 368 -0.57 2.26 39.90
N LYS A 369 -1.05 3.22 40.69
CA LYS A 369 -1.29 4.61 40.29
C LYS A 369 -0.70 5.53 41.34
N SER A 370 0.09 6.52 40.92
CA SER A 370 0.61 7.55 41.81
C SER A 370 -0.49 8.55 42.19
N GLU A 371 -0.24 9.35 43.22
CA GLU A 371 -1.04 10.56 43.44
C GLU A 371 -0.91 11.51 42.24
N SER A 372 -1.97 12.26 41.97
CA SER A 372 -1.96 13.31 40.95
C SER A 372 -1.09 14.46 41.41
N ASN A 373 -0.18 14.91 40.55
CA ASN A 373 0.66 16.06 40.75
C ASN A 373 0.32 17.15 39.73
N SER A 374 0.54 18.42 40.06
CA SER A 374 0.30 19.54 39.16
C SER A 374 1.56 20.37 39.02
N VAL A 375 2.03 20.55 37.79
CA VAL A 375 3.24 21.29 37.48
C VAL A 375 2.95 22.45 36.53
N LYS A 376 3.70 23.54 36.69
CA LYS A 376 3.66 24.69 35.79
C LYS A 376 4.68 24.47 34.68
N PHE A 377 4.29 24.71 33.43
CA PHE A 377 5.19 24.85 32.29
C PHE A 377 5.21 26.31 31.84
N ASP A 378 6.39 26.88 31.65
CA ASP A 378 6.59 28.28 31.25
C ASP A 378 7.46 28.37 29.99
N LEU A 379 6.83 28.57 28.83
CA LEU A 379 7.50 28.67 27.53
C LEU A 379 8.40 29.90 27.43
N ALA A 380 8.21 30.92 28.26
CA ALA A 380 9.08 32.09 28.29
C ALA A 380 10.51 31.71 28.73
N GLU A 381 10.68 30.59 29.43
CA GLU A 381 11.98 30.05 29.84
C GLU A 381 12.58 29.06 28.85
N SER A 382 11.91 28.78 27.73
CA SER A 382 12.48 27.93 26.69
C SER A 382 13.73 28.56 26.09
N ILE A 383 14.84 27.84 26.13
CA ILE A 383 16.07 28.27 25.46
C ILE A 383 15.83 28.10 23.95
N LEU A 384 16.18 29.13 23.17
CA LEU A 384 16.00 29.12 21.73
C LEU A 384 16.72 27.91 21.10
N GLY A 385 15.94 26.93 20.63
CA GLY A 385 16.45 25.70 20.01
C GLY A 385 16.19 24.41 20.79
N ASP A 386 15.75 24.49 22.05
CA ASP A 386 15.36 23.30 22.82
C ASP A 386 13.94 22.86 22.44
N THR A 387 13.77 21.58 22.13
CA THR A 387 12.47 20.96 21.87
C THR A 387 11.81 20.39 23.13
N LYS A 388 12.56 20.37 24.24
CA LYS A 388 12.16 19.81 25.53
C LYS A 388 11.99 20.92 26.57
N LEU A 389 10.75 21.21 26.98
CA LEU A 389 10.46 22.13 28.06
C LEU A 389 10.26 21.35 29.37
N LEU A 390 11.05 21.67 30.39
CA LEU A 390 10.93 21.10 31.73
C LEU A 390 9.91 21.90 32.56
N PRO A 391 9.27 21.29 33.57
CA PRO A 391 8.38 22.00 34.47
C PRO A 391 9.15 23.05 35.27
N PHE A 392 8.53 24.21 35.44
CA PHE A 392 9.04 25.32 36.21
C PHE A 392 9.13 24.92 37.69
N ASN A 393 10.32 25.00 38.27
CA ASN A 393 10.55 24.70 39.68
C ASN A 393 10.64 26.02 40.46
N ASP A 394 9.55 26.41 41.12
CA ASP A 394 9.45 27.65 41.93
C ASP A 394 10.58 27.75 42.99
N ASN A 395 11.25 26.64 43.32
CA ASN A 395 12.33 26.60 44.31
C ASN A 395 13.72 26.97 43.76
N GLN A 396 13.91 27.20 42.46
CA GLN A 396 15.24 27.52 41.90
C GLN A 396 15.65 29.01 41.98
N THR A 397 14.80 29.89 42.49
CA THR A 397 15.11 31.35 42.57
C THR A 397 15.85 31.77 43.86
N LEU A 398 16.39 30.84 44.65
CA LEU A 398 17.10 31.16 45.90
C LEU A 398 18.45 30.44 46.03
N THR A 399 19.47 30.92 45.31
CA THR A 399 20.88 30.88 45.73
C THR A 399 21.62 31.98 44.94
N MET A 400 22.01 33.10 45.54
CA MET A 400 23.16 33.16 46.43
C MET A 400 23.01 34.24 47.52
N THR A 401 22.80 33.85 48.77
CA THR A 401 23.51 34.45 49.92
C THR A 401 23.52 33.43 51.05
N ARG A 402 24.72 32.96 51.38
CA ARG A 402 25.01 31.96 52.41
C ARG A 402 24.68 32.52 53.79
N THR A 403 23.63 32.00 54.44
CA THR A 403 23.47 32.17 55.90
C THR A 403 22.94 30.90 56.57
N ARG A 404 23.49 30.70 57.76
CA ARG A 404 23.38 29.62 58.75
C ARG A 404 21.95 29.10 58.99
N THR A 405 21.85 27.78 59.09
CA THR A 405 20.68 27.00 59.52
C THR A 405 20.22 27.37 60.92
N VAL A 406 18.91 27.58 61.08
CA VAL A 406 18.16 27.47 62.33
C VAL A 406 16.92 26.61 62.02
N ASP A 407 16.77 25.53 62.78
CA ASP A 407 15.63 24.62 62.71
C ASP A 407 14.34 25.34 63.14
N VAL A 408 13.28 25.23 62.32
CA VAL A 408 11.92 25.60 62.70
C VAL A 408 10.98 24.44 62.35
N GLU A 409 10.26 24.00 63.35
CA GLU A 409 9.25 22.93 63.38
C GLU A 409 8.03 23.26 62.48
N PRO A 410 7.52 22.32 61.67
CA PRO A 410 6.43 22.59 60.75
C PRO A 410 5.07 22.67 61.45
N ALA A 411 4.36 23.77 61.22
CA ALA A 411 3.00 24.00 61.71
C ALA A 411 1.96 23.18 60.94
N LYS A 412 1.00 22.61 61.67
CA LYS A 412 -0.18 21.89 61.14
C LYS A 412 -1.00 22.76 60.20
N THR A 413 -1.16 22.30 58.96
CA THR A 413 -2.10 22.86 57.97
C THR A 413 -3.56 22.53 58.33
N PRO A 414 -4.50 23.49 58.17
CA PRO A 414 -5.92 23.27 58.45
C PRO A 414 -6.63 22.53 57.31
N ALA A 415 -7.59 21.68 57.68
CA ALA A 415 -8.38 20.87 56.76
C ALA A 415 -9.18 21.72 55.75
N PRO A 416 -9.29 21.27 54.48
CA PRO A 416 -9.98 22.03 53.44
C PRO A 416 -11.49 22.11 53.71
N LYS A 417 -12.02 23.33 53.71
CA LYS A 417 -13.46 23.61 53.79
C LYS A 417 -14.13 23.21 52.48
N ARG A 418 -15.13 22.35 52.58
CA ARG A 418 -16.06 21.92 51.52
C ARG A 418 -16.71 23.17 50.87
N GLN A 419 -16.24 23.56 49.69
CA GLN A 419 -16.92 24.55 48.87
C GLN A 419 -18.15 23.89 48.26
N ASN A 420 -19.34 24.39 48.60
CA ASN A 420 -20.59 23.98 47.98
C ASN A 420 -20.62 24.52 46.54
N ASP A 421 -20.32 23.67 45.57
CA ASP A 421 -20.40 23.99 44.15
C ASP A 421 -21.86 24.08 43.69
N LEU A 422 -22.48 25.22 44.00
CA LEU A 422 -23.80 25.62 43.51
C LEU A 422 -23.84 25.62 41.97
N LEU A 423 -22.70 25.91 41.32
CA LEU A 423 -22.57 25.89 39.86
C LEU A 423 -22.71 24.49 39.27
N PHE A 424 -22.14 23.47 39.92
CA PHE A 424 -22.24 22.07 39.48
C PHE A 424 -23.70 21.60 39.52
N TRP A 425 -24.41 21.91 40.60
CA TRP A 425 -25.84 21.56 40.74
C TRP A 425 -26.72 22.31 39.74
N LEU A 426 -26.41 23.57 39.44
CA LEU A 426 -27.15 24.34 38.44
C LEU A 426 -26.98 23.76 37.03
N PHE A 427 -25.76 23.34 36.69
CA PHE A 427 -25.47 22.66 35.43
C PHE A 427 -26.22 21.32 35.30
N LEU A 428 -26.23 20.52 36.37
CA LEU A 428 -26.92 19.23 36.41
C LEU A 428 -28.44 19.38 36.17
N ILE A 429 -29.06 20.42 36.76
CA ILE A 429 -30.48 20.72 36.58
C ILE A 429 -30.81 21.11 35.13
N ILE A 430 -29.96 21.94 34.49
CA ILE A 430 -30.15 22.35 33.09
C ILE A 430 -30.06 21.13 32.16
N LEU A 431 -29.06 20.26 32.37
CA LEU A 431 -28.90 19.05 31.57
C LEU A 431 -30.14 18.14 31.67
N LEU A 432 -30.70 17.99 32.87
CA LEU A 432 -31.89 17.18 33.10
C LEU A 432 -33.12 17.73 32.35
N LEU A 433 -33.29 19.05 32.33
CA LEU A 433 -34.39 19.71 31.60
C LEU A 433 -34.30 19.50 30.08
N ILE A 434 -33.09 19.50 29.52
CA ILE A 434 -32.86 19.25 28.09
C ILE A 434 -33.27 17.81 27.73
N ILE A 435 -32.87 16.84 28.55
CA ILE A 435 -33.20 15.42 28.33
C ILE A 435 -34.71 15.21 28.37
N VAL A 436 -35.40 15.76 29.38
CA VAL A 436 -36.85 15.65 29.50
C VAL A 436 -37.57 16.33 28.34
N GLY A 437 -37.10 17.51 27.91
CA GLY A 437 -37.63 18.21 26.73
C GLY A 437 -37.47 17.40 25.44
N GLY A 438 -36.31 16.77 25.23
CA GLY A 438 -36.05 15.91 24.08
C GLY A 438 -36.99 14.70 24.03
N ILE A 439 -37.19 14.03 25.17
CA ILE A 439 -38.13 12.91 25.29
C ILE A 439 -39.56 13.35 24.95
N TYR A 440 -39.99 14.52 25.44
CA TYR A 440 -41.32 15.06 25.14
C TYR A 440 -41.53 15.32 23.65
N VAL A 441 -40.55 15.92 22.97
CA VAL A 441 -40.61 16.18 21.52
C VAL A 441 -40.71 14.87 20.73
N ILE A 442 -39.91 13.86 21.09
CA ILE A 442 -39.95 12.54 20.43
C ILE A 442 -41.32 11.88 20.65
N ALA A 443 -41.85 11.89 21.86
CA ALA A 443 -43.16 11.32 22.16
C ALA A 443 -44.29 12.04 21.39
N HIS A 444 -44.27 13.37 21.36
CA HIS A 444 -45.25 14.16 20.61
C HIS A 444 -45.16 13.93 19.09
N TRP A 445 -43.95 13.77 18.56
CA TRP A 445 -43.74 13.43 17.16
C TRP A 445 -44.32 12.05 16.81
N VAL A 446 -44.08 11.04 17.64
CA VAL A 446 -44.62 9.68 17.44
C VAL A 446 -46.15 9.67 17.47
N VAL A 447 -46.79 10.40 18.41
CA VAL A 447 -48.25 10.44 18.52
C VAL A 447 -48.92 11.10 17.31
N ASN A 448 -48.29 12.12 16.72
CA ASN A 448 -48.82 12.84 15.56
C ASN A 448 -48.53 12.17 14.21
N TYR A 449 -47.57 11.24 14.15
CA TYR A 449 -47.23 10.53 12.90
C TYR A 449 -47.94 9.18 12.78
N VAL A 450 -48.51 8.67 13.87
CA VAL A 450 -49.15 7.34 13.93
C VAL A 450 -50.69 7.42 13.91
N ASN A 451 -51.27 8.63 14.02
CA ASN A 451 -52.69 8.91 13.73
C ASN A 451 -52.80 9.72 12.43
#